data_AF-A0A8N5I4W9-F1
#
_entry.id   AF-A0A8N5I4W9-F1
#
_cell.length_a   1.000
_cell.length_b   1.000
_cell.length_c   1.000
_cell.angle_alpha   90.00
_cell.angle_beta   90.00
_cell.angle_gamma   90.00
#
_symmetry.space_group_name_H-M   'P 1'
#
loop_
_entity.id
_entity.type
_entity.pdbx_description
1 polymer ?
#
loop_
_entity_poly.entity_id
_entity_poly.type
_entity_poly.pdbx_seq_one_letter_code
_entity_poly.pdbx_strand_id
1 'polypeptide(L)'
;MDPSPDKLFGKRLLQAGRYIMSHKAWMKTVPTENCDVLMTFPDSTDDHIPELAARGVIQQLFPLHEQRILKRLMKSWVQAVCEAQPLDDICDYFGVKIAMYFAWLGFYTSAMVYPAVFGSILYSFTDSDQTSQDISCVVFAIFNVIWATLFLEEWKRRGAEFAYKWGTLDTPAESLEEPRPQFRGTKRISPVTSAEEFYYPPWKRLLFQSLVSLPVCLACLTLVFLLMLGCFQLQELVLSIQELPRVLRFLPKIILAVIVTACDELYKKVALWLNDMENYRLQSAYEKHLIIKMVLFQFVNSYLSLFYIGFYLKDMERLKELLLILSLSQSLARQLREALLPSILLHLHLSLIFLRRLLRFCWTLGVSKVGAPGGAAEPAVLARRRRREEEEGEEEGRKRNRASWIDPPEEDYSTQLTQAEVESCMKKYEDTFQDYQEMFIQFGYVVLFSSAFPLAAACALLNNVLEIRSDAFKLCTGLQRPFGQRVASIGHWQKVMEAMGVLAIVVNCYLIAQCGQLQRLFPGLSPQAHFALLLKYVIQVAIPDIPAWVAEEMAKLEYQRREAFKVGPARVASPR
;
A
#
# COMPACT_ATOMS: atom_id res chain seq x y z
N MET A 1 33.79 -16.62 -10.83
CA MET A 1 33.20 -17.69 -11.67
C MET A 1 31.75 -17.80 -11.27
N ASP A 2 30.90 -17.08 -12.00
CA ASP A 2 29.45 -17.07 -11.80
C ASP A 2 28.85 -18.42 -12.20
N PRO A 3 27.94 -19.01 -11.40
CA PRO A 3 27.16 -20.14 -11.87
C PRO A 3 26.03 -19.62 -12.78
N SER A 4 25.89 -20.26 -13.93
CA SER A 4 24.84 -19.99 -14.90
C SER A 4 23.43 -20.14 -14.28
N PRO A 5 22.46 -19.29 -14.68
CA PRO A 5 21.10 -19.30 -14.14
C PRO A 5 20.25 -20.52 -14.55
N ASP A 6 20.70 -21.33 -15.50
CA ASP A 6 19.88 -22.36 -16.16
C ASP A 6 19.83 -23.74 -15.44
N LYS A 7 20.07 -23.80 -14.12
CA LYS A 7 20.04 -25.06 -13.34
C LYS A 7 19.21 -25.01 -12.07
N LEU A 8 18.23 -24.10 -11.98
CA LEU A 8 17.47 -23.87 -10.75
C LEU A 8 16.39 -24.92 -10.44
N PHE A 9 15.83 -25.62 -11.44
CA PHE A 9 14.59 -26.40 -11.23
C PHE A 9 14.74 -27.90 -10.92
N GLY A 10 15.86 -28.55 -11.26
CA GLY A 10 15.95 -30.02 -11.13
C GLY A 10 16.44 -30.55 -9.78
N LYS A 11 17.50 -29.96 -9.21
CA LYS A 11 18.21 -30.58 -8.06
C LYS A 11 17.71 -30.16 -6.68
N ARG A 12 17.16 -28.94 -6.56
CA ARG A 12 16.68 -28.40 -5.27
C ARG A 12 15.27 -28.89 -4.91
N LEU A 13 14.42 -29.17 -5.90
CA LEU A 13 13.05 -29.64 -5.66
C LEU A 13 13.03 -31.04 -5.00
N LEU A 14 13.93 -31.94 -5.42
CA LEU A 14 14.10 -33.26 -4.80
C LEU A 14 14.60 -33.20 -3.34
N GLN A 15 15.43 -32.22 -3.00
CA GLN A 15 15.86 -31.98 -1.62
C GLN A 15 14.78 -31.30 -0.78
N ALA A 16 13.99 -30.40 -1.38
CA ALA A 16 12.84 -29.76 -0.75
C ALA A 16 11.68 -30.73 -0.50
N GLY A 17 11.54 -31.78 -1.33
CA GLY A 17 10.54 -32.83 -1.15
C GLY A 17 10.57 -33.48 0.24
N ARG A 18 11.74 -33.59 0.88
CA ARG A 18 11.85 -34.10 2.27
C ARG A 18 11.28 -33.16 3.33
N TYR A 19 11.19 -31.85 3.05
CA TYR A 19 10.64 -30.85 3.96
C TYR A 19 9.17 -30.54 3.66
N ILE A 20 8.71 -30.84 2.45
CA ILE A 20 7.32 -30.64 1.99
C ILE A 20 6.44 -31.85 2.36
N MET A 21 7.04 -33.03 2.53
CA MET A 21 6.30 -34.29 2.71
C MET A 21 6.27 -34.72 4.18
N SER A 22 5.11 -34.59 4.81
CA SER A 22 4.66 -35.62 5.76
C SER A 22 4.43 -36.90 4.95
N HIS A 23 4.67 -38.09 5.53
CA HIS A 23 4.52 -39.41 4.91
C HIS A 23 3.14 -39.69 4.24
N LYS A 24 2.22 -38.73 4.25
CA LYS A 24 0.85 -38.80 3.70
C LYS A 24 0.55 -37.85 2.52
N ALA A 25 1.48 -36.99 2.09
CA ALA A 25 1.23 -36.06 0.97
C ALA A 25 1.53 -36.73 -0.39
N TRP A 26 0.59 -36.64 -1.33
CA TRP A 26 0.76 -37.09 -2.72
C TRP A 26 0.89 -35.86 -3.63
N MET A 27 2.06 -35.68 -4.25
CA MET A 27 2.27 -34.65 -5.27
C MET A 27 1.74 -35.18 -6.61
N LYS A 28 0.74 -34.53 -7.18
CA LYS A 28 0.26 -34.81 -8.54
C LYS A 28 0.69 -33.65 -9.45
N THR A 29 1.89 -33.74 -9.99
CA THR A 29 2.34 -32.81 -11.02
C THR A 29 1.59 -33.11 -12.32
N VAL A 30 0.56 -32.34 -12.61
CA VAL A 30 -0.08 -32.36 -13.93
C VAL A 30 0.52 -31.20 -14.72
N PRO A 31 1.44 -31.45 -15.67
CA PRO A 31 1.79 -30.43 -16.63
C PRO A 31 0.51 -30.09 -17.41
N THR A 32 0.06 -28.85 -17.29
CA THR A 32 -0.97 -28.29 -18.15
C THR A 32 -0.31 -27.21 -18.99
N GLU A 33 -0.87 -26.88 -20.16
CA GLU A 33 -0.33 -25.84 -21.07
C GLU A 33 -0.03 -24.50 -20.37
N ASN A 34 -0.61 -24.25 -19.18
CA ASN A 34 -0.49 -22.99 -18.44
C ASN A 34 0.07 -23.12 -17.01
N CYS A 35 0.56 -24.30 -16.58
CA CYS A 35 1.03 -24.50 -15.20
C CYS A 35 2.22 -25.48 -15.15
N ASP A 36 3.39 -24.97 -14.73
CA ASP A 36 4.63 -25.76 -14.68
C ASP A 36 4.61 -26.82 -13.56
N VAL A 37 4.00 -26.52 -12.40
CA VAL A 37 3.87 -27.45 -11.26
C VAL A 37 2.59 -27.19 -10.47
N LEU A 38 1.67 -28.17 -10.41
CA LEU A 38 0.53 -28.18 -9.49
C LEU A 38 0.90 -28.95 -8.22
N MET A 39 0.91 -28.26 -7.06
CA MET A 39 1.09 -28.88 -5.75
C MET A 39 -0.25 -28.91 -5.00
N THR A 40 -0.80 -30.10 -4.80
CA THR A 40 -1.99 -30.33 -3.96
C THR A 40 -1.56 -30.86 -2.60
N PHE A 41 -1.87 -30.13 -1.53
CA PHE A 41 -1.63 -30.56 -0.16
C PHE A 41 -2.88 -31.26 0.40
N PRO A 42 -2.74 -32.38 1.14
CA PRO A 42 -3.84 -32.92 1.94
C PRO A 42 -4.37 -31.90 2.95
N ASP A 43 -5.66 -31.96 3.30
CA ASP A 43 -6.31 -31.08 4.30
C ASP A 43 -5.65 -31.09 5.70
N SER A 44 -4.77 -32.06 5.97
CA SER A 44 -4.03 -32.22 7.22
C SER A 44 -2.58 -31.69 7.17
N THR A 45 -2.22 -30.91 6.16
CA THR A 45 -0.85 -30.39 6.01
C THR A 45 -0.77 -29.06 6.74
N ASP A 46 0.06 -28.99 7.79
CA ASP A 46 0.40 -27.72 8.43
C ASP A 46 0.95 -26.77 7.35
N ASP A 47 0.52 -25.51 7.35
CA ASP A 47 0.92 -24.54 6.34
C ASP A 47 2.43 -24.22 6.46
N HIS A 48 3.26 -25.01 5.79
CA HIS A 48 4.71 -24.84 5.74
C HIS A 48 5.12 -23.76 4.73
N ILE A 49 4.20 -23.16 3.98
CA ILE A 49 4.51 -22.15 2.96
C ILE A 49 5.32 -20.98 3.56
N PRO A 50 4.95 -20.40 4.73
CA PRO A 50 5.72 -19.30 5.30
C PRO A 50 7.12 -19.73 5.76
N GLU A 51 7.28 -20.96 6.23
CA GLU A 51 8.57 -21.51 6.64
C GLU A 51 9.50 -21.76 5.43
N LEU A 52 8.95 -22.31 4.35
CA LEU A 52 9.66 -22.54 3.10
C LEU A 52 10.07 -21.23 2.41
N ALA A 53 9.22 -20.21 2.48
CA ALA A 53 9.56 -18.85 2.06
C ALA A 53 10.68 -18.26 2.94
N ALA A 54 10.60 -18.40 4.26
CA ALA A 54 11.63 -17.91 5.19
C ALA A 54 13.00 -18.58 4.98
N ARG A 55 13.01 -19.85 4.57
CA ARG A 55 14.23 -20.61 4.23
C ARG A 55 14.75 -20.34 2.82
N GLY A 56 14.07 -19.50 2.03
CA GLY A 56 14.47 -19.16 0.65
C GLY A 56 14.27 -20.30 -0.36
N VAL A 57 13.44 -21.29 -0.03
CA VAL A 57 13.05 -22.38 -0.96
C VAL A 57 12.02 -21.87 -1.96
N ILE A 58 11.01 -21.14 -1.47
CA ILE A 58 10.04 -20.42 -2.29
C ILE A 58 10.59 -19.01 -2.54
N GLN A 59 10.81 -18.65 -3.81
CA GLN A 59 11.29 -17.32 -4.17
C GLN A 59 10.16 -16.28 -4.20
N GLN A 60 9.04 -16.63 -4.82
CA GLN A 60 7.87 -15.77 -4.95
C GLN A 60 6.59 -16.60 -4.90
N LEU A 61 5.54 -16.00 -4.34
CA LEU A 61 4.20 -16.55 -4.30
C LEU A 61 3.23 -15.38 -4.57
N PHE A 62 2.45 -15.48 -5.64
CA PHE A 62 1.47 -14.48 -6.02
C PHE A 62 0.32 -15.13 -6.80
N PRO A 63 -0.93 -14.62 -6.66
CA PRO A 63 -2.03 -15.03 -7.50
C PRO A 63 -1.87 -14.47 -8.91
N LEU A 64 -2.34 -15.20 -9.93
CA LEU A 64 -2.34 -14.71 -11.31
C LEU A 64 -3.50 -13.73 -11.55
N HIS A 65 -3.30 -12.76 -12.44
CA HIS A 65 -4.37 -11.89 -12.92
C HIS A 65 -5.32 -12.61 -13.87
N GLU A 66 -6.60 -12.21 -13.85
CA GLU A 66 -7.56 -12.56 -14.87
C GLU A 66 -7.72 -11.40 -15.86
N GLN A 67 -7.18 -11.58 -17.07
CA GLN A 67 -7.12 -10.53 -18.10
C GLN A 67 -8.50 -10.00 -18.53
N ARG A 68 -9.54 -10.83 -18.46
CA ARG A 68 -10.92 -10.42 -18.78
C ARG A 68 -11.45 -9.40 -17.77
N ILE A 69 -11.26 -9.68 -16.48
CA ILE A 69 -11.68 -8.79 -15.39
C ILE A 69 -10.84 -7.51 -15.42
N LEU A 70 -9.52 -7.61 -15.60
CA LEU A 70 -8.65 -6.43 -15.73
C LEU A 70 -9.08 -5.51 -16.88
N LYS A 71 -9.43 -6.05 -18.05
CA LYS A 71 -9.93 -5.25 -19.18
C LYS A 71 -11.25 -4.55 -18.85
N ARG A 72 -12.15 -5.21 -18.12
CA ARG A 72 -13.40 -4.61 -17.63
C ARG A 72 -13.12 -3.47 -16.64
N LEU A 73 -12.24 -3.70 -15.67
CA LEU A 73 -11.81 -2.69 -14.69
C LEU A 73 -11.08 -1.52 -15.38
N MET A 74 -10.23 -1.77 -16.37
CA MET A 74 -9.57 -0.71 -17.15
C MET A 74 -10.60 0.24 -17.77
N LYS A 75 -11.69 -0.30 -18.34
CA LYS A 75 -12.75 0.51 -18.97
C LYS A 75 -13.64 1.23 -17.94
N SER A 76 -14.12 0.50 -16.93
CA SER A 76 -15.10 1.00 -15.95
C SER A 76 -14.49 1.81 -14.80
N TRP A 77 -13.19 1.70 -14.57
CA TRP A 77 -12.52 2.31 -13.43
C TRP A 77 -11.36 3.21 -13.83
N VAL A 78 -10.45 2.78 -14.71
CA VAL A 78 -9.30 3.63 -15.07
C VAL A 78 -9.72 4.72 -16.07
N GLN A 79 -10.46 4.35 -17.11
CA GLN A 79 -10.84 5.27 -18.20
C GLN A 79 -12.10 6.09 -17.91
N ALA A 80 -12.94 5.65 -16.98
CA ALA A 80 -14.23 6.27 -16.67
C ALA A 80 -14.10 7.44 -15.67
N VAL A 81 -13.45 8.54 -16.10
CA VAL A 81 -13.07 9.68 -15.23
C VAL A 81 -14.24 10.32 -14.48
N CYS A 82 -15.42 10.39 -15.11
CA CYS A 82 -16.61 11.03 -14.54
C CYS A 82 -17.65 10.03 -14.01
N GLU A 83 -17.32 8.74 -13.94
CA GLU A 83 -18.21 7.72 -13.37
C GLU A 83 -17.80 7.38 -11.93
N ALA A 84 -18.79 6.89 -11.17
CA ALA A 84 -18.57 6.37 -9.83
C ALA A 84 -17.64 5.15 -9.88
N GLN A 85 -16.81 5.00 -8.85
CA GLN A 85 -15.89 3.87 -8.77
C GLN A 85 -16.66 2.54 -8.59
N PRO A 86 -16.29 1.47 -9.32
CA PRO A 86 -16.92 0.16 -9.18
C PRO A 86 -16.36 -0.59 -7.95
N LEU A 87 -16.68 -0.09 -6.75
CA LEU A 87 -16.10 -0.55 -5.47
C LEU A 87 -16.33 -2.04 -5.22
N ASP A 88 -17.48 -2.60 -5.61
CA ASP A 88 -17.79 -4.01 -5.43
C ASP A 88 -16.93 -4.90 -6.35
N ASP A 89 -16.77 -4.53 -7.63
CA ASP A 89 -15.87 -5.25 -8.54
C ASP A 89 -14.40 -5.21 -8.07
N ILE A 90 -13.98 -4.08 -7.50
CA ILE A 90 -12.64 -3.92 -6.91
C ILE A 90 -12.50 -4.85 -5.70
N CYS A 91 -13.51 -4.90 -4.84
CA CYS A 91 -13.54 -5.77 -3.67
C CYS A 91 -13.47 -7.26 -4.06
N ASP A 92 -14.26 -7.68 -5.04
CA ASP A 92 -14.31 -9.06 -5.49
C ASP A 92 -12.97 -9.52 -6.11
N TYR A 93 -12.28 -8.62 -6.80
CA TYR A 93 -11.06 -8.97 -7.52
C TYR A 93 -9.77 -8.80 -6.71
N PHE A 94 -9.64 -7.68 -5.98
CA PHE A 94 -8.43 -7.31 -5.22
C PHE A 94 -8.56 -7.52 -3.70
N GLY A 95 -9.77 -7.75 -3.19
CA GLY A 95 -10.06 -7.92 -1.78
C GLY A 95 -10.42 -6.62 -1.05
N VAL A 96 -10.88 -6.79 0.19
CA VAL A 96 -11.51 -5.73 0.98
C VAL A 96 -10.54 -4.63 1.38
N LYS A 97 -9.27 -4.94 1.72
CA LYS A 97 -8.28 -3.92 2.12
C LYS A 97 -8.06 -2.87 1.03
N ILE A 98 -7.96 -3.29 -0.23
CA ILE A 98 -7.76 -2.39 -1.37
C ILE A 98 -9.05 -1.65 -1.71
N ALA A 99 -10.20 -2.34 -1.71
CA ALA A 99 -11.49 -1.69 -1.93
C ALA A 99 -11.80 -0.64 -0.86
N MET A 100 -11.44 -0.88 0.40
CA MET A 100 -11.60 0.06 1.51
C MET A 100 -10.76 1.32 1.29
N TYR A 101 -9.54 1.19 0.74
CA TYR A 101 -8.72 2.34 0.34
C TYR A 101 -9.39 3.18 -0.74
N PHE A 102 -9.88 2.57 -1.82
CA PHE A 102 -10.55 3.32 -2.90
C PHE A 102 -11.90 3.90 -2.49
N ALA A 103 -12.62 3.23 -1.59
CA ALA A 103 -13.81 3.76 -0.96
C ALA A 103 -13.49 5.00 -0.12
N TRP A 104 -12.43 4.94 0.69
CA TRP A 104 -11.94 6.08 1.47
C TRP A 104 -11.51 7.23 0.57
N LEU A 105 -10.71 6.94 -0.44
CA LEU A 105 -10.19 7.92 -1.39
C LEU A 105 -11.33 8.60 -2.17
N GLY A 106 -12.30 7.81 -2.65
CA GLY A 106 -13.49 8.35 -3.34
C GLY A 106 -14.35 9.23 -2.43
N PHE A 107 -14.55 8.80 -1.19
CA PHE A 107 -15.28 9.59 -0.19
C PHE A 107 -14.53 10.88 0.14
N TYR A 108 -13.21 10.81 0.34
CA TYR A 108 -12.34 11.95 0.60
C TYR A 108 -12.35 12.96 -0.55
N THR A 109 -12.24 12.51 -1.80
CA THR A 109 -12.36 13.36 -3.00
C THR A 109 -13.70 14.09 -3.04
N SER A 110 -14.80 13.37 -2.78
CA SER A 110 -16.14 13.95 -2.77
C SER A 110 -16.30 14.97 -1.63
N ALA A 111 -15.79 14.65 -0.44
CA ALA A 111 -15.81 15.55 0.71
C ALA A 111 -14.92 16.79 0.52
N MET A 112 -13.86 16.69 -0.30
CA MET A 112 -12.95 17.82 -0.58
C MET A 112 -13.59 18.90 -1.46
N VAL A 113 -14.70 18.61 -2.13
CA VAL A 113 -15.47 19.62 -2.89
C VAL A 113 -15.93 20.76 -1.98
N TYR A 114 -16.36 20.47 -0.76
CA TYR A 114 -16.82 21.48 0.18
C TYR A 114 -15.75 22.54 0.52
N PRO A 115 -14.56 22.18 1.05
CA PRO A 115 -13.50 23.14 1.32
C PRO A 115 -12.92 23.77 0.05
N ALA A 116 -12.90 23.06 -1.08
CA ALA A 116 -12.43 23.63 -2.35
C ALA A 116 -13.34 24.77 -2.82
N VAL A 117 -14.66 24.57 -2.81
CA VAL A 117 -15.63 25.61 -3.21
C VAL A 117 -15.64 26.74 -2.19
N PHE A 118 -15.79 26.43 -0.90
CA PHE A 118 -15.85 27.45 0.14
C PHE A 118 -14.55 28.27 0.24
N GLY A 119 -13.40 27.61 0.16
CA GLY A 119 -12.09 28.26 0.15
C GLY A 119 -11.87 29.13 -1.09
N SER A 120 -12.31 28.68 -2.26
CA SER A 120 -12.23 29.50 -3.49
C SER A 120 -13.09 30.76 -3.42
N ILE A 121 -14.31 30.65 -2.87
CA ILE A 121 -15.21 31.79 -2.66
C ILE A 121 -14.56 32.80 -1.70
N LEU A 122 -14.07 32.35 -0.53
CA LEU A 122 -13.40 33.23 0.42
C LEU A 122 -12.13 33.86 -0.14
N TYR A 123 -11.37 33.11 -0.95
CA TYR A 123 -10.19 33.63 -1.61
C TYR A 123 -10.54 34.81 -2.55
N SER A 124 -11.66 34.75 -3.28
CA SER A 124 -12.12 35.88 -4.11
C SER A 124 -12.47 37.14 -3.31
N PHE A 125 -12.87 37.02 -2.04
CA PHE A 125 -13.15 38.15 -1.15
C PHE A 125 -11.92 38.65 -0.37
N THR A 126 -10.80 37.92 -0.44
CA THR A 126 -9.58 38.23 0.32
C THR A 126 -8.83 39.44 -0.27
N ASP A 127 -9.01 39.75 -1.56
CA ASP A 127 -8.31 40.85 -2.24
C ASP A 127 -8.87 42.26 -1.95
N SER A 128 -9.99 42.39 -1.24
CA SER A 128 -10.65 43.69 -1.06
C SER A 128 -10.03 44.54 0.04
N ASP A 129 -9.85 44.00 1.26
CA ASP A 129 -9.41 44.76 2.45
C ASP A 129 -8.76 43.84 3.50
N GLN A 130 -7.83 44.36 4.32
CA GLN A 130 -7.20 43.61 5.42
C GLN A 130 -8.21 43.07 6.44
N THR A 131 -9.29 43.82 6.70
CA THR A 131 -10.40 43.38 7.56
C THR A 131 -11.13 42.18 6.96
N SER A 132 -11.35 42.18 5.64
CA SER A 132 -11.95 41.06 4.91
C SER A 132 -11.06 39.82 4.98
N GLN A 133 -9.74 39.98 4.89
CA GLN A 133 -8.77 38.88 5.05
C GLN A 133 -8.84 38.25 6.44
N ASP A 134 -8.81 39.08 7.48
CA ASP A 134 -8.82 38.61 8.87
C ASP A 134 -10.14 37.90 9.21
N ILE A 135 -11.28 38.43 8.74
CA ILE A 135 -12.59 37.79 8.91
C ILE A 135 -12.66 36.47 8.13
N SER A 136 -12.20 36.46 6.88
CA SER A 136 -12.17 35.26 6.03
C SER A 136 -11.32 34.15 6.66
N CYS A 137 -10.18 34.50 7.26
CA CYS A 137 -9.31 33.58 7.99
C CYS A 137 -10.04 32.88 9.16
N VAL A 138 -10.76 33.64 9.99
CA VAL A 138 -11.52 33.10 11.13
C VAL A 138 -12.68 32.22 10.65
N VAL A 139 -13.45 32.70 9.68
CA VAL A 139 -14.59 31.96 9.11
C VAL A 139 -14.12 30.65 8.50
N PHE A 140 -13.01 30.67 7.74
CA PHE A 140 -12.46 29.46 7.14
C PHE A 140 -11.94 28.47 8.18
N ALA A 141 -11.28 28.95 9.24
CA ALA A 141 -10.81 28.08 10.31
C ALA A 141 -11.96 27.36 11.03
N ILE A 142 -13.05 28.08 11.36
CA ILE A 142 -14.24 27.47 11.98
C ILE A 142 -14.86 26.44 11.04
N PHE A 143 -15.04 26.81 9.77
CA PHE A 143 -15.55 25.89 8.74
C PHE A 143 -14.68 24.63 8.64
N ASN A 144 -13.36 24.78 8.61
CA ASN A 144 -12.42 23.68 8.47
C ASN A 144 -12.48 22.71 9.67
N VAL A 145 -12.64 23.22 10.89
CA VAL A 145 -12.84 22.38 12.09
C VAL A 145 -14.13 21.57 12.00
N ILE A 146 -15.23 22.21 11.59
CA ILE A 146 -16.52 21.53 11.42
C ILE A 146 -16.41 20.48 10.32
N TRP A 147 -15.92 20.87 9.14
CA TRP A 147 -15.78 20.00 7.98
C TRP A 147 -14.87 18.79 8.27
N ALA A 148 -13.67 19.01 8.81
CA ALA A 148 -12.73 17.92 9.10
C ALA A 148 -13.30 16.93 10.12
N THR A 149 -14.04 17.43 11.12
CA THR A 149 -14.71 16.56 12.10
C THR A 149 -15.85 15.78 11.45
N LEU A 150 -16.76 16.44 10.73
CA LEU A 150 -17.86 15.77 10.03
C LEU A 150 -17.36 14.73 9.02
N PHE A 151 -16.32 15.05 8.26
CA PHE A 151 -15.69 14.14 7.31
C PHE A 151 -15.21 12.85 7.99
N LEU A 152 -14.45 12.95 9.08
CA LEU A 152 -13.89 11.79 9.77
C LEU A 152 -14.96 10.95 10.49
N GLU A 153 -15.99 11.60 11.05
CA GLU A 153 -17.12 10.93 11.70
C GLU A 153 -18.02 10.21 10.67
N GLU A 154 -18.32 10.86 9.56
CA GLU A 154 -19.11 10.27 8.47
C GLU A 154 -18.36 9.13 7.78
N TRP A 155 -17.03 9.24 7.66
CA TRP A 155 -16.24 8.12 7.15
C TRP A 155 -16.33 6.89 8.05
N LYS A 156 -16.29 7.02 9.39
CA LYS A 156 -16.45 5.86 10.29
C LYS A 156 -17.78 5.13 10.01
N ARG A 157 -18.84 5.90 9.85
CA ARG A 157 -20.19 5.39 9.51
C ARG A 157 -20.18 4.66 8.18
N ARG A 158 -19.70 5.34 7.14
CA ARG A 158 -19.68 4.80 5.77
C ARG A 158 -18.76 3.59 5.64
N GLY A 159 -17.62 3.60 6.33
CA GLY A 159 -16.69 2.48 6.43
C GLY A 159 -17.32 1.26 7.08
N ALA A 160 -18.13 1.45 8.14
CA ALA A 160 -18.89 0.36 8.76
C ALA A 160 -19.95 -0.23 7.81
N GLU A 161 -20.63 0.60 7.00
CA GLU A 161 -21.56 0.10 5.97
C GLU A 161 -20.84 -0.76 4.93
N PHE A 162 -19.68 -0.32 4.46
CA PHE A 162 -18.87 -1.10 3.50
C PHE A 162 -18.35 -2.41 4.11
N ALA A 163 -17.83 -2.36 5.35
CA ALA A 163 -17.36 -3.55 6.05
C ALA A 163 -18.51 -4.55 6.31
N TYR A 164 -19.72 -4.07 6.62
CA TYR A 164 -20.90 -4.92 6.73
C TYR A 164 -21.26 -5.54 5.37
N LYS A 165 -21.36 -4.71 4.32
CA LYS A 165 -21.70 -5.15 2.96
C LYS A 165 -20.73 -6.20 2.42
N TRP A 166 -19.44 -6.03 2.68
CA TRP A 166 -18.39 -6.96 2.25
C TRP A 166 -18.14 -8.12 3.23
N GLY A 167 -18.92 -8.20 4.31
CA GLY A 167 -18.87 -9.33 5.26
C GLY A 167 -17.59 -9.39 6.10
N THR A 168 -16.93 -8.25 6.34
CA THR A 168 -15.70 -8.15 7.14
C THR A 168 -15.87 -7.40 8.45
N LEU A 169 -17.07 -6.91 8.76
CA LEU A 169 -17.33 -6.22 10.03
C LEU A 169 -17.25 -7.18 11.24
N ASP A 170 -17.65 -8.43 11.05
CA ASP A 170 -17.54 -9.49 12.06
C ASP A 170 -16.14 -10.13 12.04
N THR A 171 -15.13 -9.39 12.48
CA THR A 171 -13.80 -9.96 12.73
C THR A 171 -13.78 -10.77 14.03
N PRO A 172 -13.16 -11.96 14.05
CA PRO A 172 -12.99 -12.72 15.29
C PRO A 172 -12.19 -11.90 16.31
N ALA A 173 -12.34 -12.23 17.59
CA ALA A 173 -11.55 -11.58 18.64
C ALA A 173 -10.05 -11.69 18.35
N GLU A 174 -9.27 -10.62 18.60
CA GLU A 174 -7.82 -10.56 18.35
C GLU A 174 -7.05 -11.77 18.93
N SER A 175 -7.55 -12.37 20.02
CA SER A 175 -6.97 -13.57 20.62
C SER A 175 -7.05 -14.82 19.76
N LEU A 176 -8.05 -14.89 18.87
CA LEU A 176 -8.29 -16.00 17.94
C LEU A 176 -7.60 -15.79 16.58
N GLU A 177 -7.10 -14.59 16.30
CA GLU A 177 -6.33 -14.33 15.08
C GLU A 177 -5.00 -15.07 15.08
N GLU A 178 -4.64 -15.57 13.89
CA GLU A 178 -3.39 -16.28 13.65
C GLU A 178 -2.19 -15.34 13.82
N PRO A 179 -1.10 -15.81 14.45
CA PRO A 179 0.11 -15.03 14.56
C PRO A 179 0.76 -14.86 13.19
N ARG A 180 1.45 -13.73 12.97
CA ARG A 180 2.25 -13.54 11.76
C ARG A 180 3.36 -14.60 11.68
N PRO A 181 3.74 -15.05 10.47
CA PRO A 181 4.77 -16.07 10.30
C PRO A 181 6.13 -15.75 10.92
N GLN A 182 6.47 -14.46 11.02
CA GLN A 182 7.75 -13.99 11.55
C GLN A 182 7.76 -13.88 13.09
N PHE A 183 6.64 -14.15 13.76
CA PHE A 183 6.52 -14.02 15.20
C PHE A 183 7.36 -15.08 15.91
N ARG A 184 8.18 -14.64 16.87
CA ARG A 184 9.11 -15.50 17.62
C ARG A 184 8.69 -15.58 19.09
N GLY A 185 8.86 -16.74 19.71
CA GLY A 185 8.53 -16.90 21.12
C GLY A 185 8.90 -18.26 21.69
N THR A 186 8.59 -18.46 22.97
CA THR A 186 8.62 -19.77 23.61
C THR A 186 7.29 -20.47 23.39
N LYS A 187 7.31 -21.75 23.02
CA LYS A 187 6.09 -22.56 22.91
C LYS A 187 5.37 -22.63 24.26
N ARG A 188 4.05 -22.43 24.25
CA ARG A 188 3.17 -22.63 25.42
C ARG A 188 1.81 -23.15 24.94
N ILE A 189 1.02 -23.69 25.85
CA ILE A 189 -0.39 -23.98 25.59
C ILE A 189 -1.19 -22.68 25.74
N SER A 190 -1.99 -22.35 24.72
CA SER A 190 -2.84 -21.16 24.74
C SER A 190 -3.93 -21.31 25.80
N PRO A 191 -4.12 -20.31 26.69
CA PRO A 191 -5.19 -20.36 27.68
C PRO A 191 -6.60 -20.22 27.06
N VAL A 192 -6.69 -19.78 25.80
CA VAL A 192 -7.97 -19.55 25.10
C VAL A 192 -8.32 -20.73 24.20
N THR A 193 -7.41 -21.13 23.31
CA THR A 193 -7.67 -22.18 22.31
C THR A 193 -7.22 -23.57 22.76
N SER A 194 -6.45 -23.67 23.86
CA SER A 194 -5.81 -24.92 24.29
C SER A 194 -4.86 -25.55 23.24
N ALA A 195 -4.54 -24.83 22.17
CA ALA A 195 -3.56 -25.23 21.16
C ALA A 195 -2.15 -24.79 21.56
N GLU A 196 -1.13 -25.45 21.02
CA GLU A 196 0.26 -25.01 21.16
C GLU A 196 0.47 -23.70 20.35
N GLU A 197 0.93 -22.64 21.02
CA GLU A 197 1.21 -21.33 20.42
C GLU A 197 2.60 -20.82 20.83
N PHE A 198 3.19 -19.96 20.01
CA PHE A 198 4.35 -19.18 20.44
C PHE A 198 3.91 -18.05 21.38
N TYR A 199 4.71 -17.79 22.41
CA TYR A 199 4.48 -16.70 23.35
C TYR A 199 5.72 -15.82 23.53
N TYR A 200 5.49 -14.51 23.53
CA TYR A 200 6.51 -13.52 23.82
C TYR A 200 6.03 -12.60 24.96
N PRO A 201 6.78 -12.49 26.09
CA PRO A 201 6.36 -11.68 27.22
C PRO A 201 6.18 -10.19 26.87
N PRO A 202 5.01 -9.57 27.17
CA PRO A 202 4.75 -8.17 26.82
C PRO A 202 5.74 -7.17 27.43
N TRP A 203 6.21 -7.41 28.66
CA TRP A 203 7.15 -6.52 29.35
C TRP A 203 8.51 -6.42 28.63
N LYS A 204 8.97 -7.51 27.98
CA LYS A 204 10.21 -7.50 27.19
C LYS A 204 10.06 -6.60 25.97
N ARG A 205 8.90 -6.68 25.31
CA ARG A 205 8.55 -5.79 24.19
C ARG A 205 8.51 -4.34 24.65
N LEU A 206 7.84 -4.06 25.77
CA LEU A 206 7.73 -2.71 26.32
C LEU A 206 9.09 -2.13 26.69
N LEU A 207 9.99 -2.94 27.26
CA LEU A 207 11.36 -2.54 27.57
C LEU A 207 12.13 -2.16 26.30
N PHE A 208 12.05 -2.98 25.25
CA PHE A 208 12.68 -2.68 23.96
C PHE A 208 12.09 -1.42 23.31
N GLN A 209 10.76 -1.28 23.33
CA GLN A 209 10.07 -0.09 22.83
C GLN A 209 10.54 1.18 23.56
N SER A 210 10.64 1.12 24.90
CA SER A 210 10.96 2.30 25.73
C SER A 210 12.44 2.65 25.73
N LEU A 211 13.34 1.66 25.74
CA LEU A 211 14.78 1.88 25.87
C LEU A 211 15.54 1.92 24.53
N VAL A 212 14.96 1.36 23.47
CA VAL A 212 15.61 1.30 22.15
C VAL A 212 14.78 2.02 21.10
N SER A 213 13.54 1.59 20.85
CA SER A 213 12.78 2.15 19.74
C SER A 213 12.46 3.63 19.93
N LEU A 214 11.95 4.03 21.09
CA LEU A 214 11.59 5.43 21.34
C LEU A 214 12.81 6.37 21.28
N PRO A 215 13.95 6.08 21.94
CA PRO A 215 15.15 6.89 21.81
C PRO A 215 15.69 6.97 20.38
N VAL A 216 15.70 5.87 19.62
CA VAL A 216 16.16 5.87 18.22
C VAL A 216 15.22 6.72 17.36
N CYS A 217 13.89 6.56 17.51
CA CYS A 217 12.93 7.39 16.80
C CYS A 217 13.12 8.89 17.13
N LEU A 218 13.28 9.24 18.41
CA LEU A 218 13.53 10.62 18.84
C LEU A 218 14.85 11.16 18.29
N ALA A 219 15.92 10.37 18.27
CA ALA A 219 17.21 10.76 17.70
C ALA A 219 17.12 11.02 16.19
N CYS A 220 16.36 10.21 15.45
CA CYS A 220 16.10 10.46 14.03
C CYS A 220 15.29 11.75 13.82
N LEU A 221 14.27 11.99 14.65
CA LEU A 221 13.46 13.22 14.57
C LEU A 221 14.31 14.47 14.86
N THR A 222 15.16 14.43 15.88
CA THR A 222 16.05 15.54 16.21
C THR A 222 17.10 15.75 15.12
N LEU A 223 17.66 14.67 14.54
CA LEU A 223 18.60 14.76 13.43
C LEU A 223 17.98 15.47 12.22
N VAL A 224 16.79 15.05 11.78
CA VAL A 224 16.10 15.70 10.64
C VAL A 224 15.78 17.15 10.93
N PHE A 225 15.32 17.45 12.15
CA PHE A 225 15.08 18.83 12.59
C PHE A 225 16.34 19.70 12.46
N LEU A 226 17.49 19.23 12.97
CA LEU A 226 18.76 19.95 12.90
C LEU A 226 19.27 20.10 11.47
N LEU A 227 19.17 19.06 10.65
CA LEU A 227 19.55 19.10 9.23
C LEU A 227 18.73 20.15 8.47
N MET A 228 17.41 20.19 8.72
CA MET A 228 16.53 21.16 8.09
C MET A 228 16.86 22.60 8.52
N LEU A 229 17.13 22.84 9.81
CA LEU A 229 17.61 24.15 10.27
C LEU A 229 18.94 24.54 9.62
N GLY A 230 19.88 23.59 9.51
CA GLY A 230 21.15 23.81 8.82
C GLY A 230 20.97 24.21 7.36
N CYS A 231 20.04 23.57 6.65
CA CYS A 231 19.70 23.95 5.27
C CYS A 231 19.09 25.35 5.18
N PHE A 232 18.26 25.77 6.14
CA PHE A 232 17.72 27.13 6.16
C PHE A 232 18.80 28.18 6.42
N GLN A 233 19.71 27.93 7.36
CA GLN A 233 20.85 28.81 7.60
C GLN A 233 21.74 28.91 6.36
N LEU A 234 21.98 27.79 5.67
CA LEU A 234 22.69 27.80 4.38
C LEU A 234 21.94 28.62 3.32
N GLN A 235 20.62 28.54 3.27
CA GLN A 235 19.80 29.33 2.35
C GLN A 235 19.93 30.83 2.62
N GLU A 236 19.88 31.26 3.88
CA GLU A 236 20.07 32.66 4.26
C GLU A 236 21.48 33.15 3.92
N LEU A 237 22.50 32.33 4.18
CA LEU A 237 23.89 32.64 3.81
C LEU A 237 24.02 32.85 2.29
N VAL A 238 23.49 31.93 1.49
CA VAL A 238 23.55 32.01 0.02
C VAL A 238 22.80 33.24 -0.51
N LEU A 239 21.68 33.60 0.12
CA LEU A 239 20.91 34.79 -0.25
C LEU A 239 21.58 36.10 0.18
N SER A 240 22.46 36.08 1.19
CA SER A 240 23.19 37.27 1.64
C SER A 240 24.31 37.70 0.68
N ILE A 241 24.80 36.79 -0.16
CA ILE A 241 25.85 37.07 -1.16
C ILE A 241 25.19 37.62 -2.44
N GLN A 242 25.33 38.94 -2.68
CA GLN A 242 24.67 39.62 -3.80
C GLN A 242 25.17 39.18 -5.18
N GLU A 243 26.48 38.95 -5.34
CA GLU A 243 27.16 38.64 -6.61
C GLU A 243 27.03 37.16 -7.07
N LEU A 244 26.14 36.38 -6.45
CA LEU A 244 26.02 34.97 -6.75
C LEU A 244 25.16 34.72 -8.00
N PRO A 245 25.60 33.86 -8.95
CA PRO A 245 24.78 33.49 -10.12
C PRO A 245 23.42 32.91 -9.70
N ARG A 246 22.37 33.25 -10.47
CA ARG A 246 20.97 32.88 -10.17
C ARG A 246 20.79 31.38 -9.94
N VAL A 247 21.51 30.53 -10.67
CA VAL A 247 21.47 29.07 -10.54
C VAL A 247 21.92 28.61 -9.14
N LEU A 248 22.96 29.24 -8.58
CA LEU A 248 23.53 28.83 -7.30
C LEU A 248 22.59 29.19 -6.12
N ARG A 249 21.67 30.14 -6.31
CA ARG A 249 20.61 30.46 -5.34
C ARG A 249 19.58 29.33 -5.17
N PHE A 250 19.48 28.39 -6.12
CA PHE A 250 18.64 27.21 -6.00
C PHE A 250 19.32 26.04 -5.28
N LEU A 251 20.65 26.08 -5.11
CA LEU A 251 21.43 24.98 -4.55
C LEU A 251 20.95 24.56 -3.15
N PRO A 252 20.68 25.46 -2.18
CA PRO A 252 20.17 25.07 -0.86
C PRO A 252 18.84 24.33 -0.93
N LYS A 253 17.95 24.72 -1.85
CA LYS A 253 16.65 24.08 -2.06
C LYS A 253 16.82 22.66 -2.61
N ILE A 254 17.74 22.47 -3.55
CA ILE A 254 18.08 21.15 -4.11
C ILE A 254 18.69 20.25 -3.04
N ILE A 255 19.65 20.76 -2.26
CA ILE A 255 20.28 20.03 -1.15
C ILE A 255 19.24 19.60 -0.13
N LEU A 256 18.32 20.50 0.26
CA LEU A 256 17.24 20.18 1.17
C LEU A 256 16.36 19.05 0.63
N ALA A 257 15.95 19.11 -0.64
CA ALA A 257 15.14 18.07 -1.27
C ALA A 257 15.85 16.69 -1.27
N VAL A 258 17.16 16.67 -1.56
CA VAL A 258 17.96 15.43 -1.53
C VAL A 258 18.07 14.88 -0.11
N ILE A 259 18.36 15.72 0.88
CA ILE A 259 18.47 15.32 2.29
C ILE A 259 17.14 14.76 2.80
N VAL A 260 16.04 15.46 2.56
CA VAL A 260 14.68 15.04 2.95
C VAL A 260 14.35 13.66 2.35
N THR A 261 14.61 13.47 1.06
CA THR A 261 14.36 12.19 0.36
C THR A 261 15.24 11.06 0.91
N ALA A 262 16.53 11.34 1.16
CA ALA A 262 17.45 10.35 1.70
C ALA A 262 17.11 9.96 3.15
N CYS A 263 16.71 10.94 3.97
CA CYS A 263 16.31 10.70 5.36
C CYS A 263 15.03 9.86 5.45
N ASP A 264 14.06 10.08 4.56
CA ASP A 264 12.82 9.27 4.50
C ASP A 264 13.11 7.80 4.19
N GLU A 265 13.87 7.53 3.13
CA GLU A 265 14.25 6.15 2.76
C GLU A 265 15.11 5.46 3.83
N LEU A 266 15.98 6.21 4.50
CA LEU A 266 16.78 5.70 5.62
C LEU A 266 15.90 5.39 6.83
N TYR A 267 15.02 6.31 7.21
CA TYR A 267 14.14 6.13 8.37
C TYR A 267 13.15 4.99 8.15
N LYS A 268 12.61 4.82 6.93
CA LYS A 268 11.76 3.67 6.59
C LYS A 268 12.44 2.34 6.92
N LYS A 269 13.73 2.19 6.56
CA LYS A 269 14.51 0.99 6.88
C LYS A 269 14.72 0.82 8.39
N VAL A 270 15.02 1.90 9.10
CA VAL A 270 15.16 1.88 10.57
C VAL A 270 13.85 1.52 11.25
N ALA A 271 12.73 2.10 10.83
CA ALA A 271 11.40 1.85 11.39
C ALA A 271 10.97 0.40 11.18
N LEU A 272 11.16 -0.16 9.98
CA LEU A 272 10.91 -1.58 9.71
C LEU A 272 11.77 -2.48 10.60
N TRP A 273 13.07 -2.21 10.68
CA TRP A 273 13.98 -2.97 11.53
C TRP A 273 13.57 -2.93 13.01
N LEU A 274 13.26 -1.74 13.55
CA LEU A 274 12.77 -1.59 14.92
C LEU A 274 11.47 -2.38 15.14
N ASN A 275 10.53 -2.29 14.21
CA ASN A 275 9.23 -2.95 14.34
C ASN A 275 9.33 -4.47 14.25
N ASP A 276 10.26 -5.00 13.44
CA ASP A 276 10.57 -6.43 13.39
C ASP A 276 11.22 -6.91 14.69
N MET A 277 12.11 -6.10 15.30
CA MET A 277 12.72 -6.43 16.60
C MET A 277 11.74 -6.37 17.76
N GLU A 278 10.73 -5.50 17.71
CA GLU A 278 9.64 -5.44 18.70
C GLU A 278 8.75 -6.70 18.68
N ASN A 279 8.83 -7.51 17.62
CA ASN A 279 8.28 -8.86 17.55
C ASN A 279 6.78 -8.92 17.92
N TYR A 280 5.93 -8.25 17.13
CA TYR A 280 4.48 -8.28 17.28
C TYR A 280 3.88 -9.64 16.88
N ARG A 281 2.85 -10.07 17.62
CA ARG A 281 2.12 -11.32 17.34
C ARG A 281 1.24 -11.19 16.09
N LEU A 282 0.42 -10.15 16.05
CA LEU A 282 -0.58 -9.95 15.00
C LEU A 282 -0.08 -8.99 13.92
N GLN A 283 -0.54 -9.19 12.68
CA GLN A 283 -0.23 -8.31 11.56
C GLN A 283 -0.81 -6.90 11.76
N SER A 284 -2.05 -6.81 12.27
CA SER A 284 -2.71 -5.55 12.62
C SER A 284 -1.92 -4.72 13.65
N ALA A 285 -1.37 -5.38 14.68
CA ALA A 285 -0.53 -4.73 15.68
C ALA A 285 0.84 -4.30 15.10
N TYR A 286 1.42 -5.10 14.21
CA TYR A 286 2.64 -4.72 13.51
C TYR A 286 2.42 -3.45 12.67
N GLU A 287 1.37 -3.44 11.83
CA GLU A 287 1.01 -2.31 10.99
C GLU A 287 0.72 -1.06 11.82
N LYS A 288 -0.06 -1.17 12.90
CA LYS A 288 -0.33 -0.08 13.86
C LYS A 288 0.95 0.65 14.28
N HIS A 289 1.91 -0.10 14.82
CA HIS A 289 3.11 0.48 15.40
C HIS A 289 4.09 0.98 14.34
N LEU A 290 4.07 0.39 13.14
CA LEU A 290 4.81 0.90 11.98
C LEU A 290 4.22 2.25 11.51
N ILE A 291 2.88 2.33 11.39
CA ILE A 291 2.16 3.57 11.04
C ILE A 291 2.57 4.70 11.99
N ILE A 292 2.52 4.46 13.31
CA ILE A 292 2.85 5.49 14.31
C ILE A 292 4.29 6.00 14.14
N LYS A 293 5.28 5.11 13.98
CA LYS A 293 6.69 5.51 13.79
C LYS A 293 6.87 6.34 12.52
N MET A 294 6.36 5.84 11.40
CA MET A 294 6.49 6.47 10.09
C MET A 294 5.77 7.82 10.02
N VAL A 295 4.55 7.91 10.55
CA VAL A 295 3.75 9.13 10.55
C VAL A 295 4.42 10.23 11.36
N LEU A 296 4.96 9.94 12.55
CA LEU A 296 5.64 10.94 13.36
C LEU A 296 6.87 11.51 12.64
N PHE A 297 7.64 10.64 12.00
CA PHE A 297 8.77 11.07 11.19
C PHE A 297 8.34 11.89 9.98
N GLN A 298 7.36 11.38 9.23
CA GLN A 298 6.90 12.03 8.02
C GLN A 298 6.23 13.37 8.29
N PHE A 299 5.55 13.50 9.43
CA PHE A 299 4.99 14.76 9.90
C PHE A 299 6.08 15.82 10.04
N VAL A 300 7.17 15.50 10.75
CA VAL A 300 8.31 16.42 10.88
C VAL A 300 8.94 16.68 9.51
N ASN A 301 9.19 15.64 8.73
CA ASN A 301 9.83 15.77 7.43
C ASN A 301 9.04 16.64 6.42
N SER A 302 7.70 16.58 6.47
CA SER A 302 6.83 17.27 5.51
C SER A 302 6.40 18.67 5.97
N TYR A 303 6.15 18.87 7.26
CA TYR A 303 5.56 20.11 7.76
C TYR A 303 6.52 21.02 8.51
N LEU A 304 7.66 20.53 9.01
CA LEU A 304 8.53 21.33 9.87
C LEU A 304 9.05 22.58 9.16
N SER A 305 9.30 22.52 7.86
CA SER A 305 9.68 23.66 7.04
C SER A 305 8.57 24.72 6.97
N LEU A 306 7.32 24.29 6.81
CA LEU A 306 6.14 25.13 6.81
C LEU A 306 5.90 25.75 8.20
N PHE A 307 6.09 24.98 9.28
CA PHE A 307 6.03 25.49 10.64
C PHE A 307 7.12 26.55 10.89
N TYR A 308 8.34 26.31 10.45
CA TYR A 308 9.42 27.29 10.58
C TYR A 308 9.09 28.61 9.85
N ILE A 309 8.64 28.53 8.60
CA ILE A 309 8.30 29.72 7.81
C ILE A 309 7.09 30.46 8.40
N GLY A 310 6.01 29.74 8.72
CA GLY A 310 4.76 30.35 9.19
C GLY A 310 4.83 30.89 10.62
N PHE A 311 5.56 30.22 11.52
CA PHE A 311 5.53 30.52 12.95
C PHE A 311 6.76 31.29 13.43
N TYR A 312 7.94 30.97 12.90
CA TYR A 312 9.20 31.61 13.30
C TYR A 312 9.52 32.82 12.40
N LEU A 313 9.59 32.61 11.08
CA LEU A 313 9.86 33.72 10.13
C LEU A 313 8.65 34.64 9.93
N LYS A 314 7.43 34.11 10.13
CA LYS A 314 6.16 34.82 9.94
C LYS A 314 5.96 35.36 8.51
N ASP A 315 6.52 34.67 7.53
CA ASP A 315 6.43 35.05 6.11
C ASP A 315 5.29 34.27 5.43
N MET A 316 4.12 34.91 5.37
CA MET A 316 2.90 34.26 4.84
C MET A 316 2.94 34.06 3.33
N GLU A 317 3.68 34.89 2.58
CA GLU A 317 3.82 34.72 1.14
C GLU A 317 4.68 33.49 0.83
N ARG A 318 5.84 33.36 1.48
CA ARG A 318 6.69 32.17 1.35
C ARG A 318 5.98 30.90 1.80
N LEU A 319 5.13 30.99 2.83
CA LEU A 319 4.34 29.86 3.28
C LEU A 319 3.36 29.40 2.19
N LYS A 320 2.63 30.33 1.57
CA LYS A 320 1.69 30.04 0.46
C LYS A 320 2.42 29.45 -0.75
N GLU A 321 3.54 30.06 -1.16
CA GLU A 321 4.35 29.58 -2.27
C GLU A 321 4.87 28.16 -2.02
N LEU A 322 5.44 27.90 -0.84
CA LEU A 322 5.98 26.58 -0.52
C LEU A 322 4.87 25.54 -0.42
N LEU A 323 3.71 25.88 0.16
CA LEU A 323 2.59 24.95 0.25
C LEU A 323 2.02 24.60 -1.12
N LEU A 324 1.90 25.58 -2.03
CA LEU A 324 1.49 25.34 -3.41
C LEU A 324 2.50 24.45 -4.13
N ILE A 325 3.80 24.75 -4.02
CA ILE A 325 4.87 23.97 -4.63
C ILE A 325 4.87 22.55 -4.09
N LEU A 326 4.82 22.35 -2.76
CA LEU A 326 4.81 21.01 -2.17
C LEU A 326 3.57 20.21 -2.58
N SER A 327 2.39 20.83 -2.54
CA SER A 327 1.13 20.17 -2.90
C SER A 327 1.09 19.75 -4.37
N LEU A 328 1.66 20.53 -5.29
CA LEU A 328 1.66 20.21 -6.73
C LEU A 328 2.84 19.32 -7.14
N SER A 329 4.04 19.61 -6.63
CA SER A 329 5.28 18.93 -7.05
C SER A 329 5.41 17.52 -6.49
N GLN A 330 4.95 17.27 -5.25
CA GLN A 330 5.00 15.93 -4.66
C GLN A 330 4.07 14.97 -5.42
N SER A 331 2.85 15.41 -5.72
CA SER A 331 1.88 14.66 -6.50
C SER A 331 2.40 14.30 -7.90
N LEU A 332 2.93 15.28 -8.63
CA LEU A 332 3.44 15.04 -9.98
C LEU A 332 4.68 14.13 -9.99
N ALA A 333 5.61 14.35 -9.06
CA ALA A 333 6.80 13.50 -8.95
C ALA A 333 6.43 12.06 -8.59
N ARG A 334 5.42 11.85 -7.73
CA ARG A 334 4.94 10.53 -7.35
C ARG A 334 4.25 9.83 -8.52
N GLN A 335 3.31 10.48 -9.21
CA GLN A 335 2.64 9.91 -10.39
C GLN A 335 3.65 9.46 -11.46
N LEU A 336 4.71 10.25 -11.68
CA LEU A 336 5.81 9.86 -12.56
C LEU A 336 6.58 8.64 -12.02
N ARG A 337 6.99 8.65 -10.75
CA ARG A 337 7.82 7.60 -10.13
C ARG A 337 7.07 6.27 -9.94
N GLU A 338 5.78 6.30 -9.65
CA GLU A 338 5.02 5.13 -9.18
C GLU A 338 4.05 4.56 -10.20
N ALA A 339 3.46 5.37 -11.08
CA ALA A 339 2.56 4.87 -12.12
C ALA A 339 3.29 4.70 -13.46
N LEU A 340 3.94 5.76 -13.94
CA LEU A 340 4.50 5.78 -15.31
C LEU A 340 5.84 5.05 -15.40
N LEU A 341 6.78 5.34 -14.50
CA LEU A 341 8.13 4.78 -14.56
C LEU A 341 8.14 3.24 -14.47
N PRO A 342 7.42 2.57 -13.54
CA PRO A 342 7.44 1.11 -13.47
C PRO A 342 6.80 0.46 -14.70
N SER A 343 5.73 1.04 -15.24
CA SER A 343 5.08 0.56 -16.45
C SER A 343 6.02 0.63 -17.66
N ILE A 344 6.73 1.75 -17.84
CA ILE A 344 7.69 1.93 -18.93
C ILE A 344 8.88 0.97 -18.77
N LEU A 345 9.45 0.88 -17.56
CA LEU A 345 10.57 -0.02 -17.27
C LEU A 345 10.20 -1.49 -17.48
N LEU A 346 9.00 -1.90 -17.07
CA LEU A 346 8.49 -3.24 -17.30
C LEU A 346 8.36 -3.54 -18.80
N HIS A 347 7.77 -2.62 -19.57
CA HIS A 347 7.67 -2.77 -21.02
C HIS A 347 9.05 -2.86 -21.70
N LEU A 348 10.00 -2.02 -21.29
CA LEU A 348 11.37 -2.08 -21.78
C LEU A 348 12.03 -3.41 -21.41
N HIS A 349 11.89 -3.87 -20.17
CA HIS A 349 12.47 -5.13 -19.71
C HIS A 349 11.91 -6.34 -20.47
N LEU A 350 10.58 -6.40 -20.65
CA LEU A 350 9.93 -7.44 -21.43
C LEU A 350 10.37 -7.42 -22.90
N SER A 351 10.50 -6.22 -23.50
CA SER A 351 10.98 -6.08 -24.88
C SER A 351 12.43 -6.55 -25.04
N LEU A 352 13.29 -6.33 -24.03
CA LEU A 352 14.66 -6.83 -24.01
C LEU A 352 14.71 -8.35 -23.86
N ILE A 353 13.86 -8.95 -23.02
CA ILE A 353 13.76 -10.41 -22.88
C ILE A 353 13.31 -11.04 -24.20
N PHE A 354 12.27 -10.47 -24.83
CA PHE A 354 11.78 -10.91 -26.12
C PHE A 354 12.88 -10.82 -27.20
N LEU A 355 13.58 -9.69 -27.29
CA LEU A 355 14.69 -9.51 -28.23
C LEU A 355 15.81 -10.54 -28.00
N ARG A 356 16.17 -10.82 -26.74
CA ARG A 356 17.17 -11.85 -26.39
C ARG A 356 16.71 -13.27 -26.74
N ARG A 357 15.44 -13.62 -26.54
CA ARG A 357 14.88 -14.93 -26.97
C ARG A 357 14.87 -15.03 -28.49
N LEU A 358 14.46 -13.97 -29.20
CA LEU A 358 14.43 -13.91 -30.65
C LEU A 358 15.84 -14.03 -31.28
N LEU A 359 16.83 -13.32 -30.73
CA LEU A 359 18.24 -13.45 -31.16
C LEU A 359 18.77 -14.87 -30.96
N ARG A 360 18.45 -15.54 -29.84
CA ARG A 360 18.82 -16.93 -29.58
C ARG A 360 18.12 -17.91 -30.53
N PHE A 361 16.84 -17.68 -30.82
CA PHE A 361 16.09 -18.46 -31.80
C PHE A 361 16.67 -18.29 -33.23
N CYS A 362 17.02 -17.06 -33.62
CA CYS A 362 17.70 -16.82 -34.89
C CYS A 362 19.09 -17.47 -34.95
N TRP A 363 19.84 -17.48 -33.84
CA TRP A 363 21.15 -18.14 -33.76
C TRP A 363 21.04 -19.66 -33.91
N THR A 364 20.09 -20.29 -33.23
CA THR A 364 19.85 -21.74 -33.32
C THR A 364 19.39 -22.16 -34.71
N LEU A 365 18.49 -21.41 -35.35
CA LEU A 365 18.11 -21.62 -36.75
C LEU A 365 19.27 -21.39 -37.74
N GLY A 366 20.12 -20.38 -37.47
CA GLY A 366 21.29 -20.08 -38.29
C GLY A 366 22.34 -21.19 -38.26
N VAL A 367 22.57 -21.81 -37.10
CA VAL A 367 23.50 -22.93 -36.93
C VAL A 367 22.97 -24.20 -37.62
N SER A 368 21.65 -24.46 -37.59
CA SER A 368 21.07 -25.60 -38.31
C SER A 368 21.22 -25.53 -39.84
N LYS A 369 21.35 -24.33 -40.44
CA LYS A 369 21.56 -24.18 -41.90
C LYS A 369 23.01 -24.34 -42.36
N VAL A 370 23.99 -24.29 -41.46
CA VAL A 370 25.42 -24.38 -41.80
C VAL A 370 25.94 -25.83 -41.70
N GLY A 371 25.16 -26.76 -41.16
CA GLY A 371 25.57 -28.14 -40.89
C GLY A 371 25.20 -29.23 -41.90
N ALA A 372 24.60 -28.94 -43.06
CA ALA A 372 24.16 -29.97 -44.01
C ALA A 372 25.07 -30.05 -45.26
N PRO A 373 25.95 -31.07 -45.40
CA PRO A 373 26.62 -31.35 -46.66
C PRO A 373 25.68 -32.12 -47.59
N GLY A 374 25.61 -31.68 -48.86
CA GLY A 374 24.83 -32.32 -49.91
C GLY A 374 25.36 -33.70 -50.31
N GLY A 375 24.47 -34.55 -50.80
CA GLY A 375 24.80 -35.83 -51.41
C GLY A 375 23.54 -36.63 -51.79
N ALA A 376 23.41 -36.93 -53.08
CA ALA A 376 22.29 -37.65 -53.69
C ALA A 376 22.27 -39.15 -53.35
N ALA A 377 21.08 -39.75 -53.14
CA ALA A 377 20.85 -41.20 -53.30
C ALA A 377 19.35 -41.58 -53.40
N GLU A 378 19.03 -42.15 -54.56
CA GLU A 378 18.00 -43.12 -55.02
C GLU A 378 16.68 -43.47 -54.26
N PRO A 379 15.61 -43.82 -55.03
CA PRO A 379 14.25 -44.11 -54.55
C PRO A 379 14.06 -45.42 -53.76
N ALA A 380 15.11 -46.21 -53.50
CA ALA A 380 15.02 -47.43 -52.67
C ALA A 380 14.93 -47.14 -51.16
N VAL A 381 15.29 -45.93 -50.73
CA VAL A 381 15.27 -45.50 -49.32
C VAL A 381 13.86 -45.17 -48.84
N LEU A 382 12.98 -44.69 -49.74
CA LEU A 382 11.60 -44.31 -49.43
C LEU A 382 10.70 -45.51 -49.03
N ALA A 383 10.96 -46.71 -49.57
CA ALA A 383 10.21 -47.91 -49.21
C ALA A 383 10.62 -48.50 -47.84
N ARG A 384 11.89 -48.35 -47.44
CA ARG A 384 12.36 -48.70 -46.09
C ARG A 384 11.93 -47.67 -45.05
N ARG A 385 11.72 -46.42 -45.44
CA ARG A 385 11.26 -45.35 -44.56
C ARG A 385 9.81 -45.52 -44.13
N ARG A 386 8.90 -45.90 -45.02
CA ARG A 386 7.48 -46.16 -44.65
C ARG A 386 7.29 -47.33 -43.69
N ARG A 387 8.04 -48.42 -43.83
CA ARG A 387 7.98 -49.55 -42.86
C ARG A 387 8.56 -49.19 -41.51
N ARG A 388 9.59 -48.33 -41.45
CA ARG A 388 10.10 -47.79 -40.19
C ARG A 388 9.15 -46.78 -39.55
N GLU A 389 8.46 -45.97 -40.34
CA GLU A 389 7.48 -44.99 -39.84
C GLU A 389 6.23 -45.69 -39.25
N GLU A 390 5.83 -46.86 -39.78
CA GLU A 390 4.75 -47.69 -39.20
C GLU A 390 5.20 -48.41 -37.90
N GLU A 391 6.45 -48.88 -37.82
CA GLU A 391 7.01 -49.50 -36.59
C GLU A 391 7.37 -48.45 -35.51
N GLU A 392 7.78 -47.24 -35.89
CA GLU A 392 8.08 -46.12 -34.99
C GLU A 392 6.80 -45.48 -34.43
N GLY A 393 5.69 -45.46 -35.19
CA GLY A 393 4.40 -44.96 -34.72
C GLY A 393 3.75 -45.81 -33.61
N GLU A 394 3.93 -47.14 -33.65
CA GLU A 394 3.49 -48.04 -32.57
C GLU A 394 4.39 -47.97 -31.33
N GLU A 395 5.69 -47.66 -31.51
CA GLU A 395 6.63 -47.49 -30.40
C GLU A 395 6.51 -46.09 -29.73
N GLU A 396 6.19 -45.03 -30.49
CA GLU A 396 5.87 -43.69 -29.97
C GLU A 396 4.58 -43.68 -29.15
N GLY A 397 3.54 -44.41 -29.58
CA GLY A 397 2.31 -44.60 -28.80
C GLY A 397 2.57 -45.29 -27.46
N ARG A 398 3.56 -46.18 -27.40
CA ARG A 398 3.97 -46.91 -26.18
C ARG A 398 4.94 -46.10 -25.31
N LYS A 399 5.80 -45.27 -25.89
CA LYS A 399 6.70 -44.32 -25.18
C LYS A 399 5.93 -43.14 -24.57
N ARG A 400 4.86 -42.66 -25.21
CA ARG A 400 4.01 -41.57 -24.66
C ARG A 400 3.28 -41.98 -23.38
N ASN A 401 2.92 -43.25 -23.24
CA ASN A 401 2.32 -43.80 -22.02
C ASN A 401 3.34 -44.17 -20.92
N ARG A 402 4.65 -44.00 -21.18
CA ARG A 402 5.72 -44.34 -20.23
C ARG A 402 6.75 -43.22 -20.12
N ALA A 403 6.28 -41.98 -20.06
CA ALA A 403 7.12 -40.83 -19.73
C ALA A 403 7.78 -41.07 -18.36
N SER A 404 9.07 -41.35 -18.42
CA SER A 404 9.96 -41.55 -17.28
C SER A 404 10.14 -40.22 -16.55
N TRP A 405 9.91 -40.20 -15.24
CA TRP A 405 10.07 -39.05 -14.34
C TRP A 405 11.50 -38.46 -14.28
N ILE A 406 12.44 -38.99 -15.03
CA ILE A 406 13.88 -38.67 -14.98
C ILE A 406 14.33 -37.75 -16.11
N ASP A 407 13.59 -37.70 -17.22
CA ASP A 407 13.94 -36.84 -18.34
C ASP A 407 13.04 -35.59 -18.31
N PRO A 408 13.60 -34.38 -18.19
CA PRO A 408 12.80 -33.16 -18.32
C PRO A 408 12.14 -33.16 -19.69
N PRO A 409 10.87 -32.71 -19.80
CA PRO A 409 10.19 -32.62 -21.08
C PRO A 409 11.06 -31.85 -22.08
N GLU A 410 11.08 -32.30 -23.34
CA GLU A 410 11.79 -31.59 -24.42
C GLU A 410 11.33 -30.12 -24.39
N GLU A 411 12.30 -29.20 -24.25
CA GLU A 411 12.03 -27.76 -24.19
C GLU A 411 11.46 -27.31 -25.54
N ASP A 412 10.13 -27.25 -25.65
CA ASP A 412 9.48 -26.51 -26.72
C ASP A 412 9.88 -25.03 -26.57
N TYR A 413 10.85 -24.60 -27.37
CA TYR A 413 11.35 -23.22 -27.42
C TYR A 413 10.28 -22.29 -28.02
N SER A 414 9.16 -22.11 -27.31
CA SER A 414 8.21 -21.05 -27.65
C SER A 414 8.87 -19.69 -27.35
N THR A 415 8.83 -18.79 -28.33
CA THR A 415 9.40 -17.44 -28.21
C THR A 415 8.51 -16.49 -27.39
N GLN A 416 7.27 -16.91 -27.08
CA GLN A 416 6.29 -16.15 -26.33
C GLN A 416 6.46 -16.41 -24.83
N LEU A 417 6.51 -15.34 -24.03
CA LEU A 417 6.51 -15.46 -22.56
C LEU A 417 5.11 -15.88 -22.09
N THR A 418 5.04 -16.83 -21.16
CA THR A 418 3.76 -17.19 -20.53
C THR A 418 3.30 -16.05 -19.61
N GLN A 419 1.99 -16.02 -19.31
CA GLN A 419 1.43 -15.00 -18.41
C GLN A 419 2.12 -15.01 -17.03
N ALA A 420 2.39 -16.19 -16.48
CA ALA A 420 3.07 -16.34 -15.20
C ALA A 420 4.52 -15.82 -15.24
N GLU A 421 5.26 -16.06 -16.32
CA GLU A 421 6.61 -15.50 -16.52
C GLU A 421 6.57 -13.97 -16.54
N VAL A 422 5.61 -13.37 -17.26
CA VAL A 422 5.45 -11.90 -17.32
C VAL A 422 5.09 -11.34 -15.94
N GLU A 423 4.11 -11.92 -15.26
CA GLU A 423 3.66 -11.44 -13.94
C GLU A 423 4.73 -11.66 -12.85
N SER A 424 5.56 -12.69 -12.96
CA SER A 424 6.70 -12.88 -12.04
C SER A 424 7.74 -11.74 -12.12
N CYS A 425 7.81 -11.06 -13.27
CA CYS A 425 8.67 -9.90 -13.48
C CYS A 425 8.03 -8.58 -12.98
N MET A 426 6.74 -8.58 -12.67
CA MET A 426 6.06 -7.40 -12.14
C MET A 426 6.47 -7.12 -10.69
N LYS A 427 6.32 -5.86 -10.28
CA LYS A 427 6.62 -5.47 -8.90
C LYS A 427 5.53 -6.00 -7.97
N LYS A 428 5.92 -6.56 -6.83
CA LYS A 428 4.97 -6.94 -5.78
C LYS A 428 4.32 -5.70 -5.16
N TYR A 429 3.00 -5.69 -5.06
CA TYR A 429 2.29 -4.72 -4.24
C TYR A 429 2.48 -5.09 -2.76
N GLU A 430 3.22 -4.27 -2.02
CA GLU A 430 3.53 -4.57 -0.62
C GLU A 430 2.31 -4.37 0.29
N ASP A 431 1.72 -3.16 0.26
CA ASP A 431 0.54 -2.81 1.04
C ASP A 431 -0.06 -1.45 0.64
N THR A 432 -1.26 -1.13 1.14
CA THR A 432 -1.92 0.18 1.02
C THR A 432 -1.28 1.28 1.89
N PHE A 433 -0.22 0.96 2.62
CA PHE A 433 0.41 1.86 3.60
C PHE A 433 0.88 3.18 3.00
N GLN A 434 1.63 3.13 1.89
CA GLN A 434 2.19 4.32 1.25
C GLN A 434 1.09 5.19 0.63
N ASP A 435 0.04 4.53 0.15
CA ASP A 435 -1.14 5.17 -0.45
C ASP A 435 -1.90 6.01 0.60
N TYR A 436 -2.19 5.43 1.77
CA TYR A 436 -2.75 6.21 2.90
C TYR A 436 -1.79 7.27 3.45
N GLN A 437 -0.48 7.00 3.48
CA GLN A 437 0.51 7.96 3.98
C GLN A 437 0.51 9.26 3.17
N GLU A 438 0.43 9.19 1.84
CA GLU A 438 0.30 10.40 1.03
C GLU A 438 -0.99 11.15 1.32
N MET A 439 -2.11 10.44 1.35
CA MET A 439 -3.41 11.05 1.61
C MET A 439 -3.45 11.73 2.98
N PHE A 440 -2.78 11.14 3.98
CA PHE A 440 -2.57 11.76 5.29
C PHE A 440 -1.75 13.06 5.18
N ILE A 441 -0.66 13.07 4.41
CA ILE A 441 0.17 14.28 4.24
C ILE A 441 -0.65 15.41 3.59
N GLN A 442 -1.36 15.06 2.52
CA GLN A 442 -2.21 15.99 1.79
C GLN A 442 -3.35 16.53 2.65
N PHE A 443 -4.01 15.66 3.43
CA PHE A 443 -5.01 16.06 4.42
C PHE A 443 -4.44 17.10 5.37
N GLY A 444 -3.24 16.87 5.92
CA GLY A 444 -2.58 17.83 6.79
C GLY A 444 -2.23 19.17 6.11
N TYR A 445 -1.82 19.20 4.83
CA TYR A 445 -1.60 20.48 4.13
C TYR A 445 -2.89 21.30 4.06
N VAL A 446 -4.03 20.63 3.79
CA VAL A 446 -5.34 21.28 3.73
C VAL A 446 -5.77 21.73 5.12
N VAL A 447 -5.72 20.88 6.15
CA VAL A 447 -6.32 21.22 7.45
C VAL A 447 -5.42 22.11 8.32
N LEU A 448 -4.10 21.95 8.32
CA LEU A 448 -3.19 22.71 9.19
C LEU A 448 -3.06 24.16 8.73
N PHE A 449 -2.93 24.37 7.42
CA PHE A 449 -2.60 25.68 6.82
C PHE A 449 -3.77 26.27 6.05
N SER A 450 -4.98 25.76 6.32
CA SER A 450 -6.23 26.14 5.66
C SER A 450 -6.41 27.67 5.60
N SER A 451 -6.21 28.34 6.74
CA SER A 451 -6.42 29.77 6.87
C SER A 451 -5.35 30.61 6.16
N ALA A 452 -4.15 30.06 5.96
CA ALA A 452 -3.08 30.72 5.22
C ALA A 452 -3.23 30.57 3.71
N PHE A 453 -3.72 29.42 3.22
CA PHE A 453 -3.92 29.17 1.80
C PHE A 453 -5.24 28.41 1.52
N PRO A 454 -6.38 29.11 1.41
CA PRO A 454 -7.69 28.49 1.19
C PRO A 454 -7.80 27.67 -0.10
N LEU A 455 -6.99 27.99 -1.13
CA LEU A 455 -6.94 27.26 -2.40
C LEU A 455 -6.25 25.88 -2.29
N ALA A 456 -5.64 25.54 -1.15
CA ALA A 456 -5.03 24.23 -0.91
C ALA A 456 -6.02 23.08 -1.22
N ALA A 457 -7.26 23.23 -0.80
CA ALA A 457 -8.31 22.23 -0.99
C ALA A 457 -8.66 22.03 -2.48
N ALA A 458 -8.61 23.08 -3.30
CA ALA A 458 -8.85 22.98 -4.74
C ALA A 458 -7.71 22.22 -5.44
N CYS A 459 -6.45 22.49 -5.07
CA CYS A 459 -5.31 21.72 -5.54
C CYS A 459 -5.40 20.25 -5.11
N ALA A 460 -5.80 20.00 -3.86
CA ALA A 460 -5.97 18.65 -3.33
C ALA A 460 -7.09 17.88 -4.05
N LEU A 461 -8.22 18.53 -4.34
CA LEU A 461 -9.32 17.94 -5.09
C LEU A 461 -8.88 17.51 -6.50
N LEU A 462 -8.17 18.38 -7.22
CA LEU A 462 -7.62 18.05 -8.54
C LEU A 462 -6.65 16.87 -8.47
N ASN A 463 -5.78 16.87 -7.47
CA ASN A 463 -4.85 15.75 -7.25
C ASN A 463 -5.62 14.45 -7.03
N ASN A 464 -6.62 14.43 -6.15
CA ASN A 464 -7.32 13.19 -5.82
C ASN A 464 -8.09 12.59 -7.00
N VAL A 465 -8.62 13.44 -7.89
CA VAL A 465 -9.26 12.97 -9.14
C VAL A 465 -8.26 12.22 -10.03
N LEU A 466 -7.02 12.73 -10.13
CA LEU A 466 -5.94 12.04 -10.85
C LEU A 466 -5.47 10.80 -10.08
N GLU A 467 -5.37 10.89 -8.75
CA GLU A 467 -4.85 9.85 -7.88
C GLU A 467 -5.69 8.58 -7.95
N ILE A 468 -7.02 8.71 -7.89
CA ILE A 468 -7.95 7.57 -8.06
C ILE A 468 -7.62 6.77 -9.34
N ARG A 469 -7.32 7.47 -10.44
CA ARG A 469 -7.09 6.83 -11.75
C ARG A 469 -5.66 6.32 -11.89
N SER A 470 -4.68 7.05 -11.35
CA SER A 470 -3.27 6.64 -11.27
C SER A 470 -3.13 5.35 -10.47
N ASP A 471 -3.82 5.27 -9.33
CA ASP A 471 -3.80 4.12 -8.43
C ASP A 471 -4.58 2.92 -8.98
N ALA A 472 -5.67 3.18 -9.71
CA ALA A 472 -6.34 2.13 -10.47
C ALA A 472 -5.43 1.57 -11.58
N PHE A 473 -4.74 2.46 -12.30
CA PHE A 473 -3.84 2.09 -13.39
C PHE A 473 -2.66 1.24 -12.89
N LYS A 474 -1.98 1.66 -11.81
CA LYS A 474 -0.83 0.91 -11.26
C LYS A 474 -1.19 -0.54 -10.92
N LEU A 475 -2.37 -0.77 -10.34
CA LEU A 475 -2.88 -2.11 -9.98
C LEU A 475 -3.28 -2.97 -11.19
N CYS A 476 -3.61 -2.35 -12.32
CA CYS A 476 -4.06 -3.07 -13.51
C CYS A 476 -2.94 -3.39 -14.52
N THR A 477 -1.78 -2.73 -14.45
CA THR A 477 -0.76 -2.83 -15.51
C THR A 477 0.66 -3.14 -15.03
N GLY A 478 1.05 -2.69 -13.84
CA GLY A 478 2.46 -2.69 -13.42
C GLY A 478 2.78 -3.53 -12.17
N LEU A 479 1.75 -4.05 -11.51
CA LEU A 479 1.87 -4.76 -10.23
C LEU A 479 1.41 -6.20 -10.34
N GLN A 480 2.04 -7.08 -9.57
CA GLN A 480 1.51 -8.42 -9.31
C GLN A 480 0.17 -8.29 -8.60
N ARG A 481 -0.76 -9.20 -8.88
CA ARG A 481 -2.03 -9.25 -8.16
C ARG A 481 -1.76 -9.48 -6.67
N PRO A 482 -2.22 -8.60 -5.77
CA PRO A 482 -2.09 -8.82 -4.34
C PRO A 482 -3.05 -9.91 -3.85
N PHE A 483 -2.69 -10.56 -2.75
CA PHE A 483 -3.62 -11.42 -2.02
C PHE A 483 -4.72 -10.57 -1.37
N GLY A 484 -5.98 -10.99 -1.56
CA GLY A 484 -7.12 -10.32 -0.94
C GLY A 484 -7.07 -10.44 0.58
N GLN A 485 -7.06 -9.30 1.27
CA GLN A 485 -7.06 -9.23 2.74
C GLN A 485 -8.40 -8.70 3.25
N ARG A 486 -8.89 -9.29 4.34
CA ARG A 486 -10.10 -8.86 5.05
C ARG A 486 -9.74 -7.78 6.05
N VAL A 487 -10.47 -6.67 6.04
CA VAL A 487 -10.35 -5.60 7.04
C VAL A 487 -11.73 -5.05 7.37
N ALA A 488 -11.92 -4.64 8.63
CA ALA A 488 -13.16 -3.99 9.07
C ALA A 488 -13.14 -2.46 8.91
N SER A 489 -11.95 -1.86 8.73
CA SER A 489 -11.78 -0.41 8.60
C SER A 489 -10.43 -0.07 7.94
N ILE A 490 -10.15 1.22 7.77
CA ILE A 490 -8.82 1.74 7.38
C ILE A 490 -7.75 1.57 8.46
N GLY A 491 -8.11 0.98 9.61
CA GLY A 491 -7.19 0.72 10.71
C GLY A 491 -6.74 1.99 11.44
N HIS A 492 -5.48 2.03 11.83
CA HIS A 492 -4.93 3.13 12.64
C HIS A 492 -4.83 4.47 11.92
N TRP A 493 -4.95 4.49 10.60
CA TRP A 493 -5.02 5.73 9.82
C TRP A 493 -6.15 6.66 10.29
N GLN A 494 -7.29 6.11 10.69
CA GLN A 494 -8.40 6.89 11.26
C GLN A 494 -7.95 7.69 12.49
N LYS A 495 -7.26 7.04 13.43
CA LYS A 495 -6.81 7.68 14.68
C LYS A 495 -5.73 8.73 14.41
N VAL A 496 -4.86 8.47 13.45
CA VAL A 496 -3.82 9.41 13.04
C VAL A 496 -4.42 10.66 12.37
N MET A 497 -5.44 10.52 11.52
CA MET A 497 -6.14 11.66 10.91
C MET A 497 -6.97 12.44 11.93
N GLU A 498 -7.62 11.77 12.89
CA GLU A 498 -8.29 12.42 14.02
C GLU A 498 -7.30 13.27 14.84
N ALA A 499 -6.10 12.75 15.11
CA ALA A 499 -5.05 13.49 15.81
C ALA A 499 -4.54 14.70 15.00
N MET A 500 -4.40 14.55 13.67
CA MET A 500 -4.10 15.67 12.76
C MET A 500 -5.19 16.75 12.82
N GLY A 501 -6.46 16.37 12.87
CA GLY A 501 -7.57 17.33 13.03
C GLY A 501 -7.52 18.11 14.34
N VAL A 502 -7.14 17.46 15.45
CA VAL A 502 -6.91 18.16 16.74
C VAL A 502 -5.73 19.12 16.63
N LEU A 503 -4.63 18.69 16.02
CA LEU A 503 -3.47 19.56 15.80
C LEU A 503 -3.81 20.76 14.91
N ALA A 504 -4.61 20.55 13.87
CA ALA A 504 -5.09 21.61 12.99
C ALA A 504 -5.85 22.70 13.75
N ILE A 505 -6.65 22.37 14.77
CA ILE A 505 -7.30 23.38 15.62
C ILE A 505 -6.25 24.27 16.28
N VAL A 506 -5.20 23.69 16.88
CA VAL A 506 -4.13 24.43 17.55
C VAL A 506 -3.38 25.33 16.58
N VAL A 507 -3.03 24.80 15.40
CA VAL A 507 -2.29 25.51 14.36
C VAL A 507 -3.08 26.68 13.79
N ASN A 508 -4.35 26.47 13.42
CA ASN A 508 -5.20 27.54 12.87
C ASN A 508 -5.50 28.61 13.94
N CYS A 509 -5.70 28.24 15.21
CA CYS A 509 -5.87 29.22 16.29
C CYS A 509 -4.62 30.10 16.45
N TYR A 510 -3.42 29.51 16.36
CA TYR A 510 -2.18 30.29 16.39
C TYR A 510 -2.03 31.20 15.18
N LEU A 511 -2.31 30.70 13.96
CA LEU A 511 -2.24 31.52 12.74
C LEU A 511 -3.19 32.72 12.82
N ILE A 512 -4.41 32.53 13.34
CA ILE A 512 -5.36 33.62 13.59
C ILE A 512 -4.79 34.62 14.61
N ALA A 513 -4.17 34.14 15.68
CA ALA A 513 -3.60 35.02 16.72
C ALA A 513 -2.44 35.87 16.21
N GLN A 514 -1.79 35.49 15.11
CA GLN A 514 -0.75 36.31 14.46
C GLN A 514 -1.34 37.35 13.48
N CYS A 515 -2.62 37.28 13.11
CA CYS A 515 -3.29 38.32 12.31
C CYS A 515 -3.54 39.57 13.18
N GLY A 516 -2.83 40.66 12.85
CA GLY A 516 -2.62 41.80 13.74
C GLY A 516 -3.85 42.64 14.12
N GLN A 517 -5.01 42.49 13.47
CA GLN A 517 -6.24 43.17 13.92
C GLN A 517 -7.01 42.36 14.98
N LEU A 518 -7.03 41.03 14.89
CA LEU A 518 -7.75 40.18 15.85
C LEU A 518 -7.05 40.07 17.21
N GLN A 519 -5.72 40.16 17.24
CA GLN A 519 -4.95 40.22 18.48
C GLN A 519 -5.34 41.41 19.36
N ARG A 520 -5.87 42.49 18.76
CA ARG A 520 -6.37 43.67 19.49
C ARG A 520 -7.78 43.47 20.06
N LEU A 521 -8.60 42.62 19.41
CA LEU A 521 -9.97 42.31 19.85
C LEU A 521 -10.00 41.20 20.90
N PHE A 522 -9.08 40.23 20.81
CA PHE A 522 -8.98 39.10 21.73
C PHE A 522 -7.52 38.82 22.12
N PRO A 523 -7.02 39.35 23.25
CA PRO A 523 -5.61 39.22 23.64
C PRO A 523 -5.20 37.81 24.12
N GLY A 524 -6.15 36.87 24.28
CA GLY A 524 -5.88 35.50 24.72
C GLY A 524 -6.15 34.48 23.63
N LEU A 525 -5.23 33.52 23.46
CA LEU A 525 -5.28 32.38 22.53
C LEU A 525 -6.10 31.19 23.06
N SER A 526 -6.26 31.10 24.38
CA SER A 526 -6.89 29.94 25.01
C SER A 526 -8.40 29.84 24.73
N PRO A 527 -9.22 30.91 24.78
CA PRO A 527 -10.67 30.74 24.70
C PRO A 527 -11.14 30.19 23.34
N GLN A 528 -10.53 30.63 22.24
CA GLN A 528 -10.90 30.21 20.88
C GLN A 528 -10.52 28.74 20.64
N ALA A 529 -9.34 28.33 21.10
CA ALA A 529 -8.89 26.94 20.99
C ALA A 529 -9.77 25.99 21.82
N HIS A 530 -10.14 26.35 23.06
CA HIS A 530 -11.04 25.53 23.88
C HIS A 530 -12.44 25.45 23.26
N PHE A 531 -12.96 26.55 22.69
CA PHE A 531 -14.24 26.54 21.99
C PHE A 531 -14.22 25.61 20.76
N ALA A 532 -13.19 25.70 19.92
CA ALA A 532 -13.06 24.83 18.75
C ALA A 532 -12.89 23.35 19.12
N LEU A 533 -12.16 23.04 20.21
CA LEU A 533 -12.05 21.69 20.75
C LEU A 533 -13.39 21.18 21.32
N LEU A 534 -14.14 22.03 22.02
CA LEU A 534 -15.47 21.70 22.51
C LEU A 534 -16.44 21.44 21.35
N LEU A 535 -16.42 22.29 20.32
CA LEU A 535 -17.23 22.12 19.11
C LEU A 535 -16.91 20.78 18.44
N LYS A 536 -15.63 20.44 18.25
CA LYS A 536 -15.20 19.14 17.75
C LYS A 536 -15.76 18.00 18.62
N TYR A 537 -15.61 18.09 19.94
CA TYR A 537 -16.06 17.06 20.86
C TYR A 537 -17.58 16.84 20.79
N VAL A 538 -18.36 17.92 20.73
CA VAL A 538 -19.82 17.87 20.60
C VAL A 538 -20.23 17.16 19.31
N ILE A 539 -19.63 17.50 18.17
CA ILE A 539 -19.91 16.84 16.89
C ILE A 539 -19.58 15.34 16.96
N GLN A 540 -18.42 15.00 17.52
CA GLN A 540 -17.97 13.62 17.66
C GLN A 540 -18.87 12.77 18.56
N VAL A 541 -19.46 13.35 19.61
CA VAL A 541 -20.42 12.62 20.48
C VAL A 541 -21.81 12.53 19.83
N ALA A 542 -22.20 13.53 19.04
CA ALA A 542 -23.51 13.59 18.41
C ALA A 542 -23.69 12.58 17.27
N ILE A 543 -22.60 12.19 16.59
CA ILE A 543 -22.63 11.31 15.42
C ILE A 543 -22.15 9.91 15.83
N PRO A 544 -23.03 8.88 15.84
CA PRO A 544 -22.60 7.54 16.21
C PRO A 544 -21.77 6.91 15.09
N ASP A 545 -20.69 6.21 15.47
CA ASP A 545 -19.73 5.57 14.56
C ASP A 545 -20.37 4.53 13.62
N ILE A 546 -21.43 3.85 14.06
CA ILE A 546 -22.13 2.81 13.28
C ILE A 546 -23.55 3.31 12.96
N PRO A 547 -24.01 3.22 11.69
CA PRO A 547 -25.37 3.55 11.34
C PRO A 547 -26.38 2.63 12.05
N ALA A 548 -27.56 3.17 12.37
CA ALA A 548 -28.60 2.43 13.10
C ALA A 548 -29.00 1.12 12.42
N TRP A 549 -29.15 1.13 11.09
CA TRP A 549 -29.54 -0.06 10.33
C TRP A 549 -28.47 -1.17 10.37
N VAL A 550 -27.18 -0.82 10.34
CA VAL A 550 -26.08 -1.80 10.48
C VAL A 550 -26.09 -2.38 11.89
N ALA A 551 -26.25 -1.53 12.90
CA ALA A 551 -26.32 -1.96 14.29
C ALA A 551 -27.51 -2.91 14.55
N GLU A 552 -28.67 -2.64 13.96
CA GLU A 552 -29.84 -3.52 14.02
C GLU A 552 -29.58 -4.88 13.36
N GLU A 553 -28.96 -4.91 12.18
CA GLU A 553 -28.64 -6.17 11.50
C GLU A 553 -27.59 -6.99 12.25
N MET A 554 -26.56 -6.34 12.80
CA MET A 554 -25.59 -6.99 13.68
C MET A 554 -26.29 -7.57 14.92
N ALA A 555 -27.22 -6.83 15.53
CA ALA A 555 -27.98 -7.30 16.69
C ALA A 555 -28.86 -8.51 16.35
N LYS A 556 -29.50 -8.53 15.17
CA LYS A 556 -30.27 -9.70 14.68
C LYS A 556 -29.38 -10.92 14.50
N LEU A 557 -28.21 -10.76 13.89
CA LEU A 557 -27.23 -11.85 13.69
C LEU A 557 -26.74 -12.39 15.04
N GLU A 558 -26.39 -11.53 15.99
CA GLU A 558 -25.95 -11.92 17.32
C GLU A 558 -27.07 -12.63 18.11
N TYR A 559 -28.31 -12.16 18.01
CA TYR A 559 -29.47 -12.85 18.59
C TYR A 559 -29.63 -14.27 18.02
N GLN A 560 -29.54 -14.42 16.69
CA GLN A 560 -29.61 -15.73 16.02
C GLN A 560 -28.47 -16.66 16.44
N ARG A 561 -27.23 -16.14 16.56
CA ARG A 561 -26.09 -16.91 17.08
C ARG A 561 -26.40 -17.47 18.47
N ARG A 562 -26.92 -16.65 19.38
CA ARG A 562 -27.28 -17.05 20.75
C ARG A 562 -28.41 -18.09 20.77
N GLU A 563 -29.43 -17.94 19.95
CA GLU A 563 -30.51 -18.94 19.83
C GLU A 563 -29.98 -20.27 19.30
N ALA A 564 -29.10 -20.25 18.28
CA ALA A 564 -28.44 -21.45 17.77
C ALA A 564 -27.60 -22.16 18.85
N PHE A 565 -26.89 -21.40 19.70
CA PHE A 565 -26.16 -21.93 20.86
C PHE A 565 -27.05 -22.54 21.93
N LYS A 566 -28.31 -22.12 22.08
CA LYS A 566 -29.26 -22.77 23.00
C LYS A 566 -29.73 -24.13 22.47
N VAL A 567 -29.92 -24.24 21.16
CA VAL A 567 -30.41 -25.48 20.51
C VAL A 567 -29.29 -26.52 20.31
N GLY A 568 -28.06 -26.07 20.02
CA GLY A 568 -26.89 -26.94 19.81
C GLY A 568 -26.63 -27.99 20.90
N PRO A 569 -26.52 -27.63 22.20
CA PRO A 569 -26.29 -28.58 23.28
C PRO A 569 -27.49 -29.51 23.52
N ALA A 570 -28.73 -29.07 23.21
CA ALA A 570 -29.93 -29.90 23.36
C ALA A 570 -29.99 -31.08 22.37
N ARG A 571 -29.32 -30.99 21.20
CA ARG A 571 -29.23 -32.10 20.23
C ARG A 571 -28.08 -33.08 20.49
N VAL A 572 -27.02 -32.65 21.18
CA VAL A 572 -25.86 -33.51 21.50
C VAL A 572 -26.11 -34.33 22.77
N ALA A 573 -26.97 -33.86 23.67
CA ALA A 573 -27.35 -34.56 24.91
C ALA A 573 -28.48 -35.60 24.73
N SER A 574 -28.79 -36.04 23.51
CA SER A 574 -29.67 -37.20 23.25
C SER A 574 -28.80 -38.46 23.24
N PRO A 575 -28.77 -39.29 24.29
CA PRO A 575 -28.15 -40.61 24.21
C PRO A 575 -29.05 -41.47 23.32
N ARG A 576 -28.50 -42.01 22.24
CA ARG A 576 -29.06 -43.22 21.64
C ARG A 576 -28.73 -44.41 22.51
#